data_AF-A0A4R1Q2Z4-F1
#
_entry.id   AF-A0A4R1Q2Z4-F1
#
_cell.length_a   1.000
_cell.length_b   1.000
_cell.length_c   1.000
_cell.angle_alpha   90.00
_cell.angle_beta   90.00
_cell.angle_gamma   90.00
#
_symmetry.space_group_name_H-M   'P 1'
#
loop_
_entity.id
_entity.type
_entity.pdbx_description
1 polymer ?
#
loop_
_entity_poly.entity_id
_entity_poly.type
_entity_poly.pdbx_seq_one_letter_code
_entity_poly.pdbx_strand_id
1 'polypeptide(L)'
;MQRFGSEHYVLNTSSTNIWNVESNLRKARRKSGYGIQELSKFAGIPRSRLYAIENKQTGITLSEIALLAQFLEADAEYIRDGLLVTHHNRYLLKNKKSPACSGGGKVKSQQYRS
;
A
#
# COMPACT_ATOMS: atom_id res chain seq x y z
N MET A 1 38.69 -8.31 12.39
CA MET A 1 37.33 -8.88 12.47
C MET A 1 36.35 -7.74 12.73
N GLN A 2 35.70 -7.22 11.67
CA GLN A 2 34.70 -6.15 11.80
C GLN A 2 33.32 -6.79 11.96
N ARG A 3 32.63 -6.49 13.07
CA ARG A 3 31.26 -6.94 13.34
C ARG A 3 30.30 -5.92 12.72
N PHE A 4 29.59 -6.31 11.66
CA PHE A 4 28.49 -5.52 11.13
C PHE A 4 27.29 -5.67 12.05
N GLY A 5 26.93 -4.58 12.73
CA GLY A 5 25.72 -4.48 13.54
C GLY A 5 24.49 -4.46 12.63
N SER A 6 23.61 -5.43 12.82
CA SER A 6 22.30 -5.50 12.17
C SER A 6 21.39 -4.42 12.76
N GLU A 7 21.23 -3.30 12.05
CA GLU A 7 20.24 -2.28 12.36
C GLU A 7 18.83 -2.86 12.21
N HIS A 8 18.14 -3.04 13.34
CA HIS A 8 16.74 -3.41 13.40
C HIS A 8 15.88 -2.19 13.00
N TYR A 9 15.38 -2.17 11.77
CA TYR A 9 14.34 -1.22 11.37
C TYR A 9 13.01 -1.59 12.06
N VAL A 10 12.69 -0.88 13.13
CA VAL A 10 11.38 -0.96 13.79
C VAL A 10 10.36 -0.25 12.90
N LEU A 11 9.62 -1.02 12.10
CA LEU A 11 8.46 -0.51 11.36
C LEU A 11 7.34 -0.20 12.36
N ASN A 12 7.30 1.04 12.83
CA ASN A 12 6.24 1.59 13.66
C ASN A 12 4.93 1.68 12.84
N THR A 13 4.19 0.57 12.77
CA THR A 13 2.86 0.50 12.12
C THR A 13 1.77 0.96 13.07
N SER A 14 1.91 2.17 13.62
CA SER A 14 0.86 2.81 14.42
C SER A 14 -0.20 3.41 13.49
N SER A 15 -1.28 2.66 13.26
CA SER A 15 -2.66 3.13 13.08
C SER A 15 -2.89 4.37 12.21
N THR A 16 -2.11 4.59 11.15
CA THR A 16 -2.43 5.56 10.11
C THR A 16 -3.41 4.89 9.16
N ASN A 17 -4.61 5.46 9.00
CA ASN A 17 -5.63 5.04 8.04
C ASN A 17 -5.00 4.40 6.79
N ILE A 18 -4.99 3.06 6.71
CA ILE A 18 -4.33 2.29 5.65
C ILE A 18 -4.86 2.71 4.26
N TRP A 19 -6.09 3.25 4.25
CA TRP A 19 -6.81 3.77 3.08
C TRP A 19 -6.34 5.15 2.60
N ASN A 20 -5.53 5.87 3.39
CA ASN A 20 -5.17 7.27 3.12
C ASN A 20 -3.66 7.51 3.01
N VAL A 21 -2.85 6.45 2.90
CA VAL A 21 -1.41 6.60 2.67
C VAL A 21 -1.21 7.04 1.22
N GLU A 22 -1.00 8.34 1.03
CA GLU A 22 -0.59 8.95 -0.23
C GLU A 22 0.61 8.20 -0.84
N SER A 23 0.54 7.85 -2.13
CA SER A 23 1.60 7.07 -2.76
C SER A 23 2.91 7.87 -2.81
N ASN A 24 4.04 7.18 -2.61
CA ASN A 24 5.36 7.80 -2.70
C ASN A 24 5.61 8.42 -4.08
N LEU A 25 4.99 7.90 -5.14
CA LEU A 25 5.03 8.49 -6.48
C LEU A 25 4.37 9.89 -6.50
N ARG A 26 3.19 10.04 -5.88
CA ARG A 26 2.51 11.34 -5.80
C ARG A 26 3.34 12.35 -5.00
N LYS A 27 3.96 11.89 -3.91
CA LYS A 27 4.86 12.72 -3.09
C LYS A 27 6.09 13.16 -3.87
N ALA A 28 6.77 12.22 -4.53
CA ALA A 28 7.93 12.50 -5.38
C ALA A 28 7.57 13.50 -6.47
N ARG A 29 6.46 13.28 -7.19
CA ARG A 29 5.97 14.20 -8.23
C ARG A 29 5.75 15.62 -7.71
N ARG A 30 5.05 15.77 -6.58
CA ARG A 30 4.80 17.10 -5.98
C ARG A 30 6.09 17.77 -5.52
N LYS A 31 7.03 17.00 -4.96
CA LYS A 31 8.33 17.50 -4.51
C LYS A 31 9.16 18.03 -5.68
N SER A 32 9.11 17.35 -6.82
CA SER A 32 9.82 17.75 -8.04
C SER A 32 9.07 18.82 -8.85
N GLY A 33 7.92 19.30 -8.37
CA GLY A 33 7.15 20.38 -9.00
C GLY A 33 6.35 20.01 -10.25
N TYR A 34 6.36 18.74 -10.66
CA TYR A 34 5.69 18.33 -11.90
C TYR A 34 4.17 18.19 -11.75
N GLY A 35 3.43 18.73 -12.73
CA GLY A 35 2.04 18.38 -12.97
C GLY A 35 1.89 16.96 -13.51
N ILE A 36 0.72 16.33 -13.29
CA ILE A 36 0.45 14.99 -13.83
C ILE A 36 0.47 14.97 -15.37
N GLN A 37 0.09 16.08 -16.00
CA GLN A 37 0.11 16.24 -17.45
C GLN A 37 1.53 16.37 -18.00
N GLU A 38 2.41 17.05 -17.27
CA GLU A 38 3.82 17.21 -17.65
C GLU A 38 4.54 15.88 -17.51
N LEU A 39 4.41 15.23 -16.35
CA LEU A 39 4.98 13.92 -16.11
C LEU A 39 4.50 12.87 -17.13
N SER A 40 3.22 12.94 -17.52
CA SER A 40 2.65 12.09 -18.56
C SER A 40 3.34 12.26 -19.91
N LYS A 41 3.63 13.51 -20.31
CA LYS A 41 4.33 13.80 -21.56
C LYS A 41 5.79 13.36 -21.52
N PHE A 42 6.49 13.62 -20.41
CA PHE A 42 7.91 13.29 -20.26
C PHE A 42 8.15 11.79 -20.16
N ALA A 43 7.38 11.09 -19.31
CA ALA A 43 7.52 9.65 -19.12
C ALA A 43 6.89 8.82 -20.26
N GLY A 44 6.13 9.45 -21.18
CA GLY A 44 5.38 8.73 -22.21
C GLY A 44 4.25 7.86 -21.68
N ILE A 45 3.82 8.08 -20.43
CA ILE A 45 2.78 7.29 -19.75
C ILE A 45 1.46 8.06 -19.79
N PRO A 46 0.34 7.48 -20.23
CA PRO A 46 -0.96 8.16 -20.24
C PRO A 46 -1.37 8.71 -18.87
N ARG A 47 -1.98 9.90 -18.84
CA ARG A 47 -2.47 10.53 -17.60
C ARG A 47 -3.39 9.62 -16.77
N SER A 48 -4.30 8.90 -17.43
CA SER A 48 -5.21 7.94 -16.79
C SER A 48 -4.45 6.80 -16.10
N ARG A 49 -3.38 6.31 -16.73
CA ARG A 49 -2.49 5.28 -16.19
C ARG A 49 -1.73 5.80 -14.97
N LEU A 50 -1.12 6.99 -15.05
CA LEU A 50 -0.46 7.63 -13.89
C LEU A 50 -1.43 7.86 -12.73
N TYR A 51 -2.66 8.30 -13.02
CA TYR A 51 -3.69 8.48 -12.00
C TYR A 51 -4.08 7.15 -11.34
N ALA A 52 -4.27 6.09 -12.13
CA ALA A 52 -4.56 4.75 -11.60
C ALA A 52 -3.40 4.21 -10.74
N ILE A 53 -2.15 4.48 -11.12
CA ILE A 53 -0.95 4.12 -10.35
C ILE A 53 -0.88 4.92 -9.04
N GLU A 54 -1.02 6.25 -9.08
CA GLU A 54 -1.02 7.10 -7.88
C GLU A 54 -2.11 6.69 -6.88
N ASN A 55 -3.29 6.32 -7.39
CA ASN A 55 -4.42 5.88 -6.58
C ASN A 55 -4.41 4.37 -6.28
N LYS A 56 -3.31 3.65 -6.57
CA LYS A 56 -3.13 2.25 -6.19
C LYS A 56 -4.20 1.31 -6.80
N GLN A 57 -4.80 1.71 -7.91
CA GLN A 57 -5.85 0.96 -8.62
C GLN A 57 -5.24 -0.10 -9.55
N THR A 58 -4.01 0.11 -9.99
CA THR A 58 -3.29 -0.78 -10.90
C THR A 58 -1.84 -0.93 -10.47
N GLY A 59 -1.24 -2.06 -10.81
CA GLY A 59 0.19 -2.29 -10.59
C GLY A 59 1.04 -1.47 -11.55
N ILE A 60 2.31 -1.28 -11.20
CA ILE A 60 3.32 -0.61 -12.03
C ILE A 60 4.38 -1.64 -12.43
N THR A 61 4.97 -1.49 -13.62
CA THR A 61 6.10 -2.31 -14.07
C THR A 61 7.43 -1.72 -13.59
N LEU A 62 8.47 -2.54 -13.52
CA LEU A 62 9.82 -2.08 -13.15
C LEU A 62 10.37 -1.04 -14.15
N SER A 63 10.06 -1.19 -15.44
CA SER A 63 10.43 -0.22 -16.48
C SER A 63 9.74 1.13 -16.28
N GLU A 64 8.45 1.14 -15.95
CA GLU A 64 7.71 2.37 -15.60
C GLU A 64 8.30 3.03 -14.34
N ILE A 65 8.72 2.25 -13.33
CA ILE A 65 9.37 2.78 -12.12
C ILE A 65 10.69 3.47 -12.48
N ALA A 66 11.55 2.82 -13.27
CA ALA A 66 12.84 3.38 -13.65
C ALA A 66 12.70 4.71 -14.42
N LEU A 67 11.75 4.78 -15.36
CA LEU A 67 11.46 6.02 -16.09
C LEU A 67 10.98 7.13 -15.17
N LEU A 68 10.03 6.83 -14.27
CA LEU A 68 9.51 7.83 -13.34
C LEU A 68 10.57 8.30 -12.34
N ALA A 69 11.42 7.38 -11.85
CA ALA A 69 12.55 7.71 -10.98
C ALA A 69 13.52 8.69 -11.65
N GLN A 70 13.84 8.45 -12.93
CA GLN A 70 14.72 9.31 -13.72
C GLN A 70 14.18 10.74 -13.85
N PHE A 71 12.90 10.91 -14.19
CA PHE A 71 12.30 12.24 -14.37
C PHE A 71 12.01 12.98 -13.06
N LEU A 72 11.76 12.24 -11.98
CA LEU A 72 11.44 12.81 -10.68
C LEU A 72 12.67 13.05 -9.81
N GLU A 73 13.86 12.66 -10.27
CA GLU A 73 15.10 12.68 -9.48
C GLU A 73 14.90 12.00 -8.11
N ALA A 74 14.16 10.90 -8.11
CA ALA A 74 13.75 10.17 -6.92
C ALA A 74 14.25 8.73 -6.99
N ASP A 75 14.49 8.14 -5.82
CA ASP A 75 14.93 6.74 -5.74
C ASP A 75 13.82 5.79 -6.24
N ALA A 76 14.19 4.89 -7.15
CA ALA A 76 13.30 3.87 -7.68
C ALA A 76 12.75 2.94 -6.60
N GLU A 77 13.55 2.63 -5.57
CA GLU A 77 13.12 1.80 -4.44
C GLU A 77 12.10 2.53 -3.58
N TYR A 78 12.30 3.83 -3.35
CA TYR A 78 11.33 4.67 -2.65
C TYR A 78 9.97 4.69 -3.35
N ILE A 79 9.95 4.79 -4.69
CA ILE A 79 8.72 4.74 -5.49
C ILE A 79 8.08 3.36 -5.39
N ARG A 80 8.87 2.29 -5.51
CA ARG A 80 8.41 0.89 -5.41
C ARG A 80 7.75 0.62 -4.06
N ASP A 81 8.38 0.99 -2.96
CA ASP A 81 7.92 0.69 -1.61
C ASP A 81 6.58 1.36 -1.28
N GLY A 82 6.36 2.58 -1.79
CA GLY A 82 5.08 3.28 -1.66
C GLY A 82 3.92 2.60 -2.40
N LEU A 83 4.23 1.71 -3.35
CA LEU A 83 3.27 0.95 -4.14
C LEU A 83 3.09 -0.49 -3.63
N LEU A 84 4.10 -1.08 -2.97
CA LEU A 84 4.08 -2.45 -2.43
C LEU A 84 3.06 -2.68 -1.30
N VAL A 85 2.59 -1.62 -0.63
CA VAL A 85 1.54 -1.72 0.41
C VAL A 85 0.19 -2.23 -0.16
N THR A 86 0.04 -2.30 -1.48
CA THR A 86 -1.23 -2.64 -2.14
C THR A 86 -1.48 -4.14 -2.33
N HIS A 87 -0.43 -4.94 -2.53
CA HIS A 87 -0.60 -6.36 -2.86
C HIS A 87 -0.61 -7.27 -1.63
N HIS A 88 0.28 -7.01 -0.66
CA HIS A 88 0.39 -7.85 0.54
C HIS A 88 -0.79 -7.64 1.51
N ASN A 89 -1.23 -6.38 1.71
CA ASN A 89 -2.36 -6.10 2.60
C ASN A 89 -3.71 -6.57 2.04
N ARG A 90 -3.94 -6.54 0.72
CA ARG A 90 -5.23 -6.97 0.16
C ARG A 90 -5.49 -8.47 0.39
N TYR A 91 -4.45 -9.30 0.33
CA TYR A 91 -4.57 -10.74 0.58
C TYR A 91 -4.72 -11.03 2.09
N LEU A 92 -3.96 -10.34 2.94
CA LEU A 92 -4.04 -10.47 4.40
C LEU A 92 -5.38 -9.96 4.97
N LEU A 93 -5.96 -8.89 4.40
CA LEU A 93 -7.26 -8.36 4.83
C LEU A 93 -8.43 -9.24 4.37
N LYS A 94 -8.34 -9.88 3.19
CA LYS A 94 -9.38 -10.82 2.71
C LYS A 94 -9.41 -12.13 3.51
N ASN A 95 -8.26 -12.57 4.02
CA ASN A 95 -8.14 -13.81 4.81
C ASN A 95 -8.39 -13.61 6.31
N LYS A 96 -8.57 -12.37 6.79
CA LYS A 96 -9.11 -12.05 8.12
C LYS A 96 -10.64 -11.96 8.12
N LYS A 97 -11.33 -12.76 7.30
CA LYS A 97 -12.73 -13.08 7.59
C LYS A 97 -12.72 -13.86 8.90
N SER A 98 -13.06 -13.16 9.97
CA SER A 98 -13.15 -13.64 11.34
C SER A 98 -13.77 -15.04 11.38
N PRO A 99 -13.28 -15.98 12.21
CA PRO A 99 -14.09 -17.12 12.58
C PRO A 99 -15.42 -16.55 13.11
N ALA A 100 -16.51 -16.92 12.44
CA ALA A 100 -17.85 -16.56 12.84
C ALA A 100 -18.01 -16.84 14.33
N CYS A 101 -18.63 -15.90 15.04
CA CYS A 101 -19.05 -16.05 16.42
C CYS A 101 -19.73 -17.42 16.58
N SER A 102 -19.02 -18.37 17.20
CA SER A 102 -19.58 -19.66 17.59
C SER A 102 -20.75 -19.38 18.52
N GLY A 103 -21.93 -19.83 18.11
CA GLY A 103 -23.20 -19.46 18.73
C GLY A 103 -23.25 -19.72 20.22
N GLY A 104 -23.58 -18.66 20.98
CA GLY A 104 -24.12 -18.81 22.32
C GLY A 104 -25.45 -19.55 22.24
N GLY A 105 -25.43 -20.86 22.51
CA GLY A 105 -26.62 -21.68 22.61
C GLY A 105 -27.56 -21.12 23.68
N LYS A 106 -28.78 -20.75 23.29
CA LYS A 106 -29.86 -20.45 24.22
C LYS A 106 -30.21 -21.73 24.99
N VAL A 107 -29.85 -21.78 26.27
CA VAL A 107 -30.29 -22.82 27.21
C VAL A 107 -31.79 -22.65 27.41
N LYS A 108 -32.61 -23.58 26.90
CA LYS A 108 -34.03 -23.68 27.28
C LYS A 108 -34.11 -24.40 28.62
N SER A 109 -34.43 -23.66 29.68
CA SER A 109 -34.78 -24.21 30.99
C SER A 109 -36.08 -24.99 30.89
N GLN A 110 -36.00 -26.29 31.14
CA GLN A 110 -37.13 -27.21 31.21
C GLN A 110 -37.73 -27.10 32.61
N GLN A 111 -38.90 -26.47 32.72
CA GLN A 111 -39.67 -26.44 33.97
C GLN A 111 -40.16 -27.85 34.28
N TYR A 112 -39.69 -28.41 35.41
CA TYR A 112 -40.32 -29.57 36.04
C TYR A 112 -41.62 -29.10 36.70
N ARG A 113 -42.74 -29.68 36.27
CA ARG A 113 -44.00 -29.67 37.02
C ARG A 113 -44.02 -30.91 37.92
N SER A 114 -44.20 -30.70 39.21
CA SER A 114 -44.67 -31.71 40.16
C SER A 114 -46.19 -31.64 40.26
#